data_AF-A0A1H7LZX0-F1
#
_entry.id   AF-A0A1H7LZX0-F1
#
_cell.length_a   1.000
_cell.length_b   1.000
_cell.length_c   1.000
_cell.angle_alpha   90.00
_cell.angle_beta   90.00
_cell.angle_gamma   90.00
#
_symmetry.space_group_name_H-M   'P 1'
#
loop_
_entity.id
_entity.type
_entity.pdbx_description
1 polymer ?
#
loop_
_entity_poly.entity_id
_entity_poly.type
_entity_poly.pdbx_seq_one_letter_code
_entity_poly.pdbx_strand_id
1 'polypeptide(L)' 'MKGMGSVLAMFTKKEPENKKPETERVTNQKYNKAQFAESRQLSRMEKDILAAVLLEHETYTMEEAQQHIQQFMNGEAQ' A
#
# COMPACT_ATOMS: atom_id res chain seq x y z
N MET A 1 -10.88 -45.52 -35.91
CA MET A 1 -9.99 -44.55 -35.21
C MET A 1 -10.75 -43.92 -34.05
N LYS A 2 -10.07 -43.81 -32.91
CA LYS A 2 -10.27 -42.89 -31.75
C LYS A 2 -11.39 -41.85 -31.96
N GLY A 3 -12.38 -41.69 -31.09
CA GLY A 3 -12.26 -41.50 -29.66
C GLY A 3 -12.39 -40.00 -29.34
N MET A 4 -13.56 -39.57 -28.88
CA MET A 4 -13.80 -38.27 -28.24
C MET A 4 -14.98 -38.52 -27.28
N GLY A 5 -14.81 -38.80 -25.99
CA GLY A 5 -13.85 -38.19 -25.07
C GLY A 5 -14.54 -37.03 -24.36
N SER A 6 -15.54 -37.37 -23.54
CA SER A 6 -16.13 -36.45 -22.57
C SER A 6 -15.05 -35.93 -21.63
N VAL A 7 -14.85 -34.61 -21.59
CA VAL A 7 -14.30 -33.94 -20.41
C VAL A 7 -15.05 -32.63 -20.18
N LEU A 8 -16.04 -32.79 -19.32
CA LEU A 8 -16.53 -31.81 -18.37
C LEU A 8 -15.39 -30.97 -17.74
N ALA A 9 -15.72 -29.70 -17.46
CA ALA A 9 -15.09 -28.80 -16.49
C ALA A 9 -13.69 -28.24 -16.79
N MET A 10 -13.63 -27.08 -17.45
CA MET A 10 -12.54 -26.11 -17.25
C MET A 10 -13.02 -24.67 -17.44
N PHE A 11 -13.90 -24.17 -16.56
CA PHE A 11 -13.94 -22.73 -16.28
C PHE A 11 -13.85 -22.54 -14.77
N THR A 12 -12.69 -22.97 -14.26
CA THR A 12 -12.16 -22.64 -12.95
C THR A 12 -12.27 -21.14 -12.75
N LYS A 13 -12.95 -20.77 -11.66
CA LYS A 13 -12.96 -19.45 -11.04
C LYS A 13 -11.56 -18.82 -11.18
N LYS A 14 -11.41 -17.85 -12.08
CA LYS A 14 -10.34 -16.86 -11.93
C LYS A 14 -10.80 -15.91 -10.85
N GLU A 15 -10.41 -16.25 -9.63
CA GLU A 15 -10.12 -15.26 -8.61
C GLU A 15 -9.31 -14.14 -9.29
N PRO A 16 -9.72 -12.87 -9.21
CA PRO A 16 -8.74 -11.82 -9.36
C PRO A 16 -7.86 -11.92 -8.13
N GLU A 17 -6.81 -12.73 -8.28
CA GLU A 17 -5.52 -12.51 -7.67
C GLU A 17 -5.15 -11.07 -8.01
N ASN A 18 -5.66 -10.11 -7.23
CA ASN A 18 -5.17 -8.74 -7.28
C ASN A 18 -3.78 -8.82 -6.67
N LYS A 19 -2.85 -9.17 -7.57
CA LYS A 19 -1.42 -9.03 -7.48
C LYS A 19 -1.17 -7.82 -6.62
N LYS A 20 -0.66 -8.04 -5.42
CA LYS A 20 -0.02 -7.01 -4.62
C LYS A 20 1.29 -6.74 -5.36
N PRO A 21 1.43 -5.66 -6.15
CA PRO A 21 2.75 -5.23 -6.52
C PRO A 21 3.26 -4.46 -5.29
N GLU A 22 4.52 -4.32 -4.99
CA GLU A 22 5.73 -4.86 -5.52
C GLU A 22 6.71 -4.44 -4.44
N THR A 23 7.54 -5.36 -4.00
CA THR A 23 8.75 -5.06 -3.26
C THR A 23 9.49 -3.93 -3.97
N GLU A 24 9.83 -2.86 -3.24
CA GLU A 24 10.84 -1.87 -3.63
C GLU A 24 10.74 -1.28 -5.04
N ARG A 25 9.72 -0.46 -5.28
CA ARG A 25 9.89 0.65 -6.22
C ARG A 25 10.27 1.90 -5.44
N VAL A 26 11.58 2.12 -5.28
CA VAL A 26 12.18 3.44 -5.02
C VAL A 26 11.94 4.31 -6.25
N THR A 27 10.68 4.62 -6.48
CA THR A 27 10.20 5.59 -7.43
C THR A 27 9.62 6.69 -6.57
N ASN A 28 9.83 7.96 -6.96
CA ASN A 28 9.25 9.17 -6.36
C ASN A 28 7.70 9.17 -6.46
N GLN A 29 7.06 8.07 -6.07
CA GLN A 29 5.63 7.94 -5.92
C GLN A 29 5.26 8.76 -4.70
N LYS A 30 4.49 9.80 -4.95
CA LYS A 30 3.88 10.60 -3.90
C LYS A 30 2.54 9.97 -3.57
N TYR A 31 2.30 9.78 -2.28
CA TYR A 31 1.09 9.23 -1.74
C TYR A 31 0.38 10.33 -0.94
N ASN A 32 -0.94 10.34 -0.98
CA ASN A 32 -1.72 11.22 -0.12
C ASN A 32 -1.99 10.55 1.23
N LYS A 33 -2.53 11.30 2.18
CA LYS A 33 -2.90 10.82 3.52
C LYS A 33 -3.78 9.56 3.49
N ALA A 34 -4.76 9.48 2.59
CA ALA A 34 -5.64 8.31 2.47
C ALA A 34 -4.85 7.06 2.02
N GLN A 35 -3.96 7.22 1.05
CA GLN A 35 -3.10 6.14 0.57
C GLN A 35 -2.13 5.64 1.67
N PHE A 36 -1.59 6.53 2.49
CA PHE A 36 -0.79 6.13 3.66
C PHE A 36 -1.63 5.37 4.71
N ALA A 37 -2.88 5.79 4.95
CA ALA A 37 -3.79 5.08 5.85
C ALA A 37 -4.13 3.67 5.33
N GLU A 38 -4.24 3.50 4.02
CA GLU A 38 -4.47 2.19 3.37
C GLU A 38 -3.19 1.35 3.21
N SER A 39 -2.01 1.97 3.27
CA SER A 39 -0.72 1.30 3.05
C SER A 39 -0.46 0.18 4.06
N ARG A 40 0.07 -0.95 3.62
CA ARG A 40 0.49 -2.05 4.51
C ARG A 40 1.92 -1.89 5.03
N GLN A 41 2.65 -0.89 4.52
CA GLN A 41 4.04 -0.66 4.87
C GLN A 41 4.19 0.08 6.21
N LEU A 42 3.13 0.77 6.65
CA LEU A 42 3.11 1.55 7.89
C LEU A 42 2.32 0.82 8.97
N SER A 43 2.80 0.93 10.20
CA SER A 43 2.12 0.48 11.41
C SER A 43 0.91 1.35 11.70
N ARG A 44 -0.04 0.83 12.48
CA ARG A 44 -1.24 1.61 12.85
C ARG A 44 -0.88 2.95 13.51
N MET A 45 0.10 2.95 14.41
CA MET A 45 0.60 4.18 15.06
C MET A 45 1.15 5.19 14.05
N GLU A 46 1.99 4.73 13.12
CA GLU A 46 2.57 5.57 12.06
C GLU A 46 1.46 6.19 11.18
N LYS A 47 0.42 5.40 10.86
CA LYS A 47 -0.75 5.89 10.10
C LYS A 47 -1.53 6.95 10.87
N ASP A 48 -1.75 6.74 12.16
CA ASP A 48 -2.46 7.71 13.00
C ASP A 48 -1.63 9.01 13.13
N ILE A 49 -0.30 8.91 13.24
CA ILE A 49 0.60 10.07 13.22
C ILE A 49 0.50 10.80 11.88
N LEU A 50 0.67 10.10 10.75
CA LEU A 50 0.55 10.69 9.41
C LEU A 50 -0.82 11.33 9.18
N ALA A 51 -1.89 10.75 9.75
CA ALA A 51 -3.21 11.35 9.67
C ALA A 51 -3.30 12.68 10.43
N ALA A 52 -2.49 12.89 11.47
CA ALA A 52 -2.43 14.13 12.24
C ALA A 52 -1.45 15.17 11.63
N VAL A 53 -0.34 14.72 11.03
CA VAL A 53 0.74 15.62 10.56
C VAL A 53 0.70 15.94 9.07
N LEU A 54 0.15 15.06 8.22
CA LEU A 54 0.06 15.31 6.78
C LEU A 54 -1.20 16.11 6.43
N LEU A 55 -1.06 17.03 5.48
CA LEU A 55 -2.17 17.80 4.95
C LEU A 55 -3.01 16.97 3.96
N GLU A 56 -4.34 17.17 3.93
CA GLU A 56 -5.26 16.38 3.11
C GLU A 56 -5.08 16.57 1.59
N HIS A 57 -4.68 17.77 1.16
CA HIS A 57 -4.51 18.11 -0.26
C HIS A 57 -3.07 17.96 -0.76
N GLU A 58 -2.14 17.56 0.10
CA GLU A 58 -0.76 17.34 -0.27
C GLU A 58 -0.44 15.86 -0.46
N THR A 59 0.62 15.62 -1.22
CA THR A 59 1.14 14.29 -1.48
C THR A 59 2.61 14.25 -1.11
N TYR A 60 2.98 13.24 -0.34
CA TYR A 60 4.31 13.08 0.21
C TYR A 60 4.90 11.76 -0.29
N THR A 61 6.20 11.74 -0.52
CA THR A 61 6.93 10.50 -0.74
C THR A 61 6.97 9.68 0.55
N MET A 62 7.33 8.40 0.45
CA MET A 62 7.50 7.56 1.64
C MET A 62 8.57 8.13 2.58
N GLU A 63 9.66 8.67 2.03
CA GLU A 63 10.74 9.30 2.82
C GLU A 63 10.25 10.54 3.58
N GLU A 64 9.50 11.42 2.92
CA GLU A 64 8.91 12.61 3.57
C GLU A 64 7.93 12.20 4.68
N ALA A 65 7.07 11.21 4.43
CA ALA A 65 6.16 10.69 5.44
C ALA A 65 6.93 10.15 6.67
N GLN A 66 8.00 9.39 6.45
CA GLN A 66 8.85 8.92 7.55
C GLN A 66 9.55 10.06 8.30
N GLN A 67 9.94 11.13 7.61
CA GLN A 67 10.46 12.33 8.26
C GLN A 67 9.40 13.00 9.13
N HIS A 68 8.17 13.14 8.65
CA HIS A 68 7.07 13.71 9.45
C HIS A 68 6.76 12.86 10.69
N ILE A 69 6.78 11.53 10.57
CA ILE A 69 6.62 10.63 11.72
C ILE A 69 7.75 10.85 12.73
N GLN A 70 9.00 10.85 12.27
CA GLN A 70 10.15 11.07 13.15
C GLN A 70 10.15 12.45 13.79
N GLN A 71 9.79 13.50 13.06
CA GLN A 71 9.67 14.85 13.61
C GLN A 71 8.55 14.94 14.64
N PHE A 72 7.44 14.23 14.44
CA PHE A 72 6.37 14.16 15.42
C PHE A 72 6.81 13.42 16.70
N MET A 73 7.49 12.28 16.55
CA MET A 73 7.97 11.49 17.69
C MET A 73 9.16 12.14 18.43
N ASN A 74 10.07 12.78 17.69
CA ASN A 74 11.25 13.44 18.25
C ASN A 74 10.96 14.89 18.68
N GLY A 75 9.90 15.51 18.14
CA GLY A 75 9.47 16.87 18.49
C GLY A 75 8.91 16.99 19.91
N GLU A 76 8.56 15.88 20.55
CA GLU A 76 8.26 15.83 21.99
C GLU A 76 9.52 15.81 22.88
N ALA A 77 10.73 15.86 22.30
CA ALA A 77 11.99 15.79 23.06
C ALA A 77 12.57 17.15 23.50
N GLN A 78 11.78 18.23 23.56
CA GLN A 78 12.21 19.53 24.12
C GLN A 78 11.53 19.88 25.44
#